data_AF-A0A9Q0BFL1-F1
#
_entry.id   AF-A0A9Q0BFL1-F1
#
_cell.length_a   1.000
_cell.length_b   1.000
_cell.length_c   1.000
_cell.angle_alpha   90.00
_cell.angle_beta   90.00
_cell.angle_gamma   90.00
#
_symmetry.space_group_name_H-M   'P 1'
#
loop_
_entity.id
_entity.type
_entity.pdbx_description
1 polymer ?
#
loop_
_entity_poly.entity_id
_entity_poly.type
_entity_poly.pdbx_seq_one_letter_code
_entity_poly.pdbx_strand_id
1 'polypeptide(L)'
;MGRRPDSEKVYILMCTSPNESLTTSVLSVFAALQDANEECLRQARAAGVELTNESSTSGPEKDTIGPVEPVRWDTVDGVSCWVEAFDVKPQRIEPSVLQ
;
A
#
# COMPACT_ATOMS: atom_id res chain seq x y z
N MET A 1 -9.94 16.14 27.29
CA MET A 1 -9.23 14.86 27.16
C MET A 1 -8.64 14.82 25.77
N GLY A 2 -7.32 14.98 25.64
CA GLY A 2 -6.67 14.93 24.33
C GLY A 2 -6.75 13.50 23.80
N ARG A 3 -7.30 13.32 22.59
CA ARG A 3 -7.10 12.10 21.81
C ARG A 3 -5.60 11.81 21.85
N ARG A 4 -5.19 10.63 22.32
CA ARG A 4 -3.83 10.16 21.98
C ARG A 4 -3.74 10.27 20.46
N PRO A 5 -2.67 10.82 19.88
CA PRO A 5 -2.45 10.66 18.46
C PRO A 5 -2.29 9.15 18.28
N ASP A 6 -3.35 8.48 17.86
CA ASP A 6 -3.25 7.17 17.26
C ASP A 6 -2.13 7.30 16.23
N SER A 7 -1.10 6.44 16.31
CA SER A 7 0.05 6.55 15.41
C SER A 7 -0.49 6.61 13.99
N GLU A 8 -0.34 7.77 13.35
CA GLU A 8 -0.91 8.00 12.04
C GLU A 8 -0.16 7.09 11.08
N LYS A 9 -0.87 6.13 10.48
CA LYS A 9 -0.26 5.21 9.53
C LYS A 9 -0.43 5.77 8.13
N VAL A 10 0.61 5.65 7.33
CA VAL A 10 0.52 5.80 5.88
C VAL A 10 0.80 4.46 5.22
N TYR A 11 0.16 4.24 4.08
CA TYR A 11 0.29 3.03 3.30
C TYR A 11 0.99 3.41 2.00
N ILE A 12 2.17 2.85 1.78
CA ILE A 12 3.00 3.18 0.63
C ILE A 12 2.90 2.05 -0.37
N LEU A 13 2.52 2.40 -1.60
CA LEU A 13 2.56 1.50 -2.73
C LEU A 13 3.95 1.53 -3.36
N MET A 14 4.60 0.38 -3.42
CA MET A 14 5.95 0.21 -3.92
C MET A 14 5.99 -0.76 -5.09
N CYS A 15 6.96 -0.61 -5.98
CA CYS A 15 7.26 -1.59 -7.00
C CYS A 15 8.77 -1.77 -7.24
N THR A 16 9.16 -2.97 -7.64
CA THR A 16 10.52 -3.28 -8.10
C THR A 16 10.45 -3.83 -9.52
N SER A 17 11.39 -3.39 -10.37
CA SER A 17 11.57 -3.93 -11.73
C SER A 17 12.95 -4.58 -11.85
N PRO A 18 13.06 -5.77 -12.44
CA PRO A 18 14.34 -6.47 -12.59
C PRO A 18 15.28 -5.78 -13.58
N ASN A 19 14.73 -4.98 -14.49
CA ASN A 19 15.50 -4.25 -15.51
C ASN A 19 16.22 -3.02 -14.94
N GLU A 20 15.83 -2.56 -13.76
CA GLU A 20 16.42 -1.42 -13.07
C GLU A 20 17.02 -1.87 -11.75
N SER A 21 18.22 -2.47 -11.80
CA SER A 21 19.16 -2.58 -10.68
C SER A 21 18.50 -2.72 -9.29
N LEU A 22 17.66 -3.74 -9.04
CA LEU A 22 16.96 -3.99 -7.76
C LEU A 22 16.44 -2.71 -7.04
N THR A 23 15.97 -1.71 -7.80
CA THR A 23 15.55 -0.44 -7.21
C THR A 23 14.07 -0.51 -6.86
N THR A 24 13.75 -0.28 -5.59
CA THR A 24 12.37 -0.12 -5.13
C THR A 24 11.92 1.31 -5.37
N SER A 25 10.89 1.48 -6.19
CA SER A 25 10.25 2.76 -6.46
C SER A 25 8.99 2.92 -5.61
N VAL A 26 8.80 4.12 -5.04
CA VAL A 26 7.53 4.51 -4.41
C VAL A 26 6.61 5.07 -5.50
N LEU A 27 5.46 4.44 -5.69
CA LEU A 27 4.48 4.86 -6.68
C LEU A 27 3.48 5.87 -6.10
N SER A 28 2.99 5.63 -4.90
CA SER A 28 1.94 6.44 -4.27
C SER A 28 1.90 6.22 -2.75
N VAL A 29 1.29 7.15 -2.02
CA VAL A 29 1.11 7.11 -0.56
C VAL A 29 -0.34 7.40 -0.22
N PHE A 30 -0.92 6.61 0.69
CA PHE A 30 -2.33 6.66 1.06
C PHE A 30 -2.51 6.77 2.57
N ALA A 31 -3.59 7.43 3.00
CA ALA A 31 -3.99 7.47 4.40
C ALA A 31 -4.80 6.23 4.82
N ALA A 32 -5.38 5.51 3.87
CA ALA A 32 -6.20 4.32 4.09
C ALA A 32 -5.63 3.10 3.35
N LEU A 33 -5.64 1.95 4.03
CA LEU A 33 -5.16 0.68 3.47
C LEU A 33 -6.00 0.22 2.28
N GLN A 34 -7.32 0.44 2.35
CA GLN A 34 -8.23 0.05 1.28
C GLN A 34 -7.87 0.76 -0.04
N ASP A 35 -7.67 2.08 0.00
CA ASP A 35 -7.29 2.87 -1.18
C ASP A 35 -5.95 2.39 -1.77
N ALA A 36 -4.97 2.11 -0.91
CA ALA A 36 -3.68 1.58 -1.34
C ALA A 36 -3.79 0.21 -2.00
N ASN A 37 -4.62 -0.68 -1.43
CA ASN A 37 -4.87 -2.01 -1.97
C ASN A 37 -5.61 -1.95 -3.30
N GLU A 38 -6.66 -1.13 -3.41
CA GLU A 38 -7.40 -0.92 -4.66
C GLU A 38 -6.47 -0.44 -5.78
N GLU A 39 -5.58 0.51 -5.47
CA GLU A 39 -4.56 0.98 -6.41
C GLU A 39 -3.55 -0.12 -6.77
N CYS A 40 -3.07 -0.91 -5.80
CA CYS A 40 -2.15 -2.02 -6.04
C CYS A 40 -2.74 -3.06 -7.01
N LEU A 41 -4.02 -3.40 -6.83
CA LEU A 41 -4.77 -4.29 -7.72
C LEU A 41 -4.98 -3.66 -9.10
N ARG A 42 -5.18 -2.33 -9.18
CA ARG A 42 -5.26 -1.61 -10.46
C ARG A 42 -3.94 -1.70 -11.24
N GLN A 43 -2.80 -1.60 -10.56
CA GLN A 43 -1.48 -1.77 -11.18
C GLN A 43 -1.29 -3.18 -11.73
N ALA A 44 -1.73 -4.22 -11.01
CA ALA A 44 -1.69 -5.60 -11.50
C ALA A 44 -2.46 -5.75 -12.82
N ARG A 45 -3.69 -5.21 -12.88
CA ARG A 45 -4.52 -5.23 -14.09
C ARG A 45 -3.88 -4.47 -15.25
N ALA A 46 -3.26 -3.33 -14.97
CA ALA A 46 -2.55 -2.54 -15.98
C ALA A 46 -1.32 -3.27 -16.52
N ALA A 47 -0.66 -4.07 -15.70
CA ALA A 47 0.46 -4.92 -16.08
C ALA A 47 0.03 -6.25 -16.74
N GLY A 48 -1.28 -6.51 -16.88
CA GLY A 48 -1.80 -7.76 -17.44
C GLY A 48 -1.61 -8.97 -16.52
N VAL A 49 -1.39 -8.74 -15.23
CA VAL A 49 -1.24 -9.80 -14.22
C VAL A 49 -2.61 -10.33 -13.85
N GLU A 50 -2.83 -11.61 -14.13
CA GLU A 50 -4.03 -12.32 -13.68
C GLU A 50 -3.85 -12.73 -12.22
N LEU A 51 -4.42 -11.93 -11.32
CA LEU A 51 -4.43 -12.21 -9.89
C LEU A 51 -5.35 -13.41 -9.63
N THR A 52 -4.78 -14.60 -9.55
CA THR A 52 -5.52 -15.76 -9.03
C THR A 52 -5.74 -15.54 -7.53
N ASN A 53 -6.83 -16.08 -6.97
CA ASN A 53 -7.13 -15.99 -5.54
C ASN A 53 -6.00 -16.55 -4.64
N GLU A 54 -5.01 -17.24 -5.20
CA GLU A 54 -3.84 -17.80 -4.51
C GLU A 54 -2.65 -16.83 -4.50
N SER A 55 -2.63 -15.83 -5.39
CA SER A 55 -1.60 -14.76 -5.45
C SER A 55 -2.06 -13.45 -4.81
N SER A 56 -3.35 -13.31 -4.50
CA SER A 56 -3.87 -12.25 -3.64
C SER A 56 -3.91 -12.77 -2.22
N THR A 57 -3.18 -12.14 -1.30
CA THR A 57 -3.45 -12.28 0.12
C THR A 57 -4.87 -11.75 0.37
N SER A 58 -5.82 -12.67 0.38
CA SER A 58 -7.21 -12.51 0.85
C SER A 58 -7.92 -11.26 0.34
N GLY A 59 -8.47 -11.33 -0.88
CA GLY A 59 -9.58 -10.43 -1.23
C GLY A 59 -10.75 -10.65 -0.24
N PRO A 60 -11.46 -9.59 0.19
CA PRO A 60 -12.38 -9.70 1.32
C PRO A 60 -13.55 -10.62 0.99
N GLU A 61 -13.80 -11.60 1.87
CA GLU A 61 -15.14 -12.18 1.96
C GLU A 61 -16.10 -11.04 2.28
N LYS A 62 -17.24 -11.03 1.60
CA LYS A 62 -18.23 -9.94 1.60
C LYS A 62 -18.79 -9.57 2.99
N ASP A 63 -18.41 -10.30 4.04
CA ASP A 63 -18.89 -10.19 5.42
C ASP A 63 -17.78 -10.20 6.50
N THR A 64 -16.48 -10.06 6.16
CA THR A 64 -15.43 -10.01 7.19
C THR A 64 -15.14 -8.59 7.67
N ILE A 65 -15.58 -8.30 8.90
CA ILE A 65 -15.13 -7.17 9.76
C ILE A 65 -13.71 -7.49 10.28
N GLY A 66 -12.80 -7.89 9.38
CA GLY A 66 -11.40 -8.18 9.67
C GLY A 66 -10.51 -7.06 9.11
N PRO A 67 -9.30 -6.85 9.66
CA PRO A 67 -8.35 -5.95 9.03
C PRO A 67 -7.99 -6.52 7.65
N VAL A 68 -8.30 -5.77 6.59
CA VAL A 68 -7.80 -6.03 5.23
C VAL A 68 -6.28 -6.09 5.32
N GLU A 69 -5.64 -7.09 4.73
CA GLU A 69 -4.17 -7.19 4.73
C GLU A 69 -3.57 -6.36 3.59
N PRO A 70 -2.34 -5.84 3.72
CA PRO A 70 -1.64 -5.21 2.61
C PRO A 70 -1.46 -6.16 1.42
N VAL A 71 -1.86 -5.70 0.25
CA VAL A 71 -1.79 -6.47 -0.99
C VAL A 71 -0.36 -6.50 -1.52
N ARG A 72 0.04 -7.65 -2.07
CA ARG A 72 1.25 -7.83 -2.85
C ARG A 72 0.96 -8.71 -4.06
N TRP A 73 1.63 -8.44 -5.17
CA TRP A 73 1.71 -9.33 -6.31
C TRP A 73 3.11 -9.33 -6.91
N ASP A 74 3.45 -10.43 -7.57
CA ASP A 74 4.74 -10.67 -8.19
C ASP A 74 4.51 -11.27 -9.59
N THR A 75 5.37 -10.95 -10.56
CA THR A 75 5.36 -11.55 -11.91
C THR A 75 6.51 -12.52 -12.06
N VAL A 76 6.36 -13.46 -12.99
CA VAL A 76 7.43 -14.42 -13.37
C VAL A 76 8.67 -13.72 -13.91
N ASP A 77 8.50 -12.52 -14.46
CA ASP A 77 9.60 -11.72 -14.98
C ASP A 77 10.40 -11.03 -13.86
N GLY A 78 9.95 -11.11 -12.61
CA GLY A 78 10.60 -10.54 -11.42
C GLY A 78 10.15 -9.13 -11.05
N VAL A 79 9.01 -8.67 -11.61
CA VAL A 79 8.37 -7.44 -11.14
C VAL A 79 7.60 -7.74 -9.88
N SER A 80 7.75 -6.90 -8.85
CA SER A 80 6.95 -7.00 -7.63
C SER A 80 6.27 -5.68 -7.36
N CYS A 81 5.04 -5.71 -6.84
CA CYS A 81 4.34 -4.53 -6.37
C CYS A 81 3.58 -4.86 -5.10
N TRP A 82 3.69 -4.00 -4.09
CA TRP A 82 3.10 -4.25 -2.78
C TRP A 82 2.76 -2.97 -2.03
N VAL A 83 1.85 -3.12 -1.08
CA VAL A 83 1.50 -2.11 -0.09
C VAL A 83 2.24 -2.42 1.22
N GLU A 84 2.77 -1.40 1.86
CA GLU A 84 3.39 -1.53 3.18
C GLU A 84 2.94 -0.38 4.09
N ALA A 85 2.68 -0.70 5.36
CA ALA A 85 2.19 0.24 6.35
C ALA A 85 3.35 0.84 7.17
N PHE A 86 3.40 2.15 7.27
CA PHE A 86 4.43 2.89 8.01
C PHE A 86 3.81 3.76 9.08
N ASP A 87 4.35 3.69 10.30
CA ASP A 87 4.00 4.63 11.36
C ASP A 87 4.65 5.99 11.10
N VAL A 88 3.83 7.03 11.02
CA VAL A 88 4.30 8.40 10.91
C VAL A 88 4.59 8.95 12.30
N LYS A 89 5.85 9.35 12.49
CA LYS A 89 6.29 10.10 13.68
C LYS A 89 6.79 11.46 13.21
N PRO A 90 6.01 12.54 13.40
CA PRO A 90 6.45 13.87 13.04
C PRO A 90 7.74 14.23 13.78
N GLN A 91 8.81 14.52 13.04
CA GLN A 91 10.07 15.02 13.62
C GLN A 91 9.99 16.51 13.95
N ARG A 92 9.15 17.24 13.22
CA ARG A 92 8.91 18.67 13.39
C ARG A 92 7.50 18.98 12.93
N ILE A 93 6.76 19.73 13.74
CA ILE A 93 5.40 20.19 13.43
C ILE A 93 5.48 21.70 13.31
N GLU A 94 5.29 22.22 12.09
CA GLU A 94 5.15 23.66 11.88
C GLU A 94 3.72 24.09 12.24
N PRO A 95 3.55 25.24 12.91
CA PRO A 95 2.21 25.77 13.16
C PRO A 95 1.55 26.08 11.82
N SER A 96 0.36 25.50 11.61
CA SER A 96 -0.43 25.81 10.43
C SER A 96 -0.92 27.26 10.52
N VAL A 97 -0.49 28.12 9.59
CA VAL A 97 -1.00 29.49 9.50
C VAL A 97 -2.40 29.37 8.90
N LEU A 98 -3.42 29.50 9.75
CA LEU A 98 -4.80 29.69 9.30
C LEU A 98 -4.83 30.96 8.45
N GLN A 99 -5.09 30.82 7.14
CA GLN A 99 -5.45 31.94 6.26
C GLN A 99 -6.97 32.14 6.28
#